data_AF-A0A968J4F0-F1
#
_entry.id   AF-A0A968J4F0-F1
#
_cell.length_a   1.000
_cell.length_b   1.000
_cell.length_c   1.000
_cell.angle_alpha   90.00
_cell.angle_beta   90.00
_cell.angle_gamma   90.00
#
_symmetry.space_group_name_H-M   'P 1'
#
loop_
_entity.id
_entity.type
_entity.pdbx_description
1 polymer ?
#
loop_
_entity_poly.entity_id
_entity_poly.type
_entity_poly.pdbx_seq_one_letter_code
_entity_poly.pdbx_strand_id
1 'polypeptide(L)'
;MAALPDTVGTLQAQDPWLRGQVKLLDQDVTLLRGRKLKDYEDQVDALMCAYIALYGFRWGKLRCQSFGSDEAGAIFTPVPPGKGIRD
;
A
#
# COMPACT_ATOMS: atom_id res chain seq x y z
N MET A 1 -14.00 -16.17 -8.54
CA MET A 1 -12.61 -15.79 -8.24
C MET A 1 -12.48 -14.32 -8.59
N ALA A 2 -12.68 -13.41 -7.64
CA ALA A 2 -12.66 -11.98 -7.93
C ALA A 2 -11.20 -11.55 -8.14
N ALA A 3 -10.89 -11.08 -9.35
CA ALA A 3 -9.61 -10.46 -9.66
C ALA A 3 -9.39 -9.29 -8.68
N LEU A 4 -8.22 -9.23 -8.04
CA LEU A 4 -7.73 -8.00 -7.43
C LEU A 4 -7.48 -7.03 -8.61
N PRO A 5 -8.25 -5.96 -8.78
CA PRO A 5 -7.98 -4.99 -9.84
C PRO A 5 -6.63 -4.32 -9.58
N ASP A 6 -5.87 -4.00 -10.62
CA ASP A 6 -4.59 -3.27 -10.57
C ASP A 6 -4.62 -2.10 -9.55
N THR A 7 -4.10 -2.32 -8.34
CA THR A 7 -4.38 -1.45 -7.19
C THR A 7 -3.41 -0.26 -7.05
N VAL A 8 -2.18 -0.35 -7.56
CA VAL A 8 -1.17 0.71 -7.33
C VAL A 8 -1.24 1.83 -8.38
N GLY A 9 -1.53 1.49 -9.64
CA GLY A 9 -1.65 2.47 -10.73
C GLY A 9 -2.83 3.44 -10.54
N THR A 10 -3.89 2.97 -9.89
CA THR A 10 -5.11 3.77 -9.65
C THR A 10 -4.99 4.73 -8.46
N LEU A 11 -3.91 4.67 -7.67
CA LEU A 11 -3.68 5.56 -6.52
C LEU A 11 -3.61 7.06 -6.87
N GLN A 12 -3.39 7.40 -8.14
CA GLN A 12 -3.45 8.80 -8.61
C GLN A 12 -4.84 9.41 -8.51
N ALA A 13 -5.87 8.57 -8.61
CA ALA A 13 -7.28 8.96 -8.54
C ALA A 13 -7.91 8.68 -7.17
N GLN A 14 -7.13 8.18 -6.21
CA GLN A 14 -7.58 7.92 -4.85
C GLN A 14 -7.42 9.15 -3.96
N ASP A 15 -8.08 9.13 -2.80
CA ASP A 15 -7.94 10.14 -1.77
C ASP A 15 -7.41 9.53 -0.46
N PRO A 16 -6.16 9.80 -0.05
CA PRO A 16 -5.22 10.77 -0.63
C PRO A 16 -4.62 10.30 -1.96
N TRP A 17 -4.30 11.24 -2.86
CA TRP A 17 -3.66 10.90 -4.14
C TRP A 17 -2.17 10.62 -3.96
N LEU A 18 -1.63 9.72 -4.77
CA LEU A 18 -0.19 9.47 -4.92
C LEU A 18 0.24 9.90 -6.33
N ARG A 19 1.30 10.73 -6.45
CA ARG A 19 1.84 11.21 -7.74
C ARG A 19 3.29 10.81 -7.92
N GLY A 20 3.72 10.68 -9.17
CA GLY A 20 5.13 10.43 -9.54
C GLY A 20 5.55 8.96 -9.56
N GLN A 21 4.69 8.04 -9.14
CA GLN A 21 4.96 6.60 -9.08
C GLN A 21 4.88 5.88 -10.43
N VAL A 22 4.33 6.50 -11.49
CA VAL A 22 4.06 5.84 -12.78
C VAL A 22 5.30 5.15 -13.35
N LYS A 23 6.46 5.83 -13.33
CA LYS A 23 7.71 5.26 -13.82
C LYS A 23 8.15 4.01 -13.07
N LEU A 24 7.85 3.92 -11.77
CA LEU A 24 8.13 2.72 -10.98
C LEU A 24 7.21 1.57 -11.43
N LEU A 25 5.94 1.86 -11.74
CA LEU A 25 4.95 0.85 -12.13
C LEU A 25 5.07 0.39 -13.59
N ASP A 26 5.72 1.16 -14.46
CA ASP A 26 5.96 0.79 -15.87
C ASP A 26 7.06 -0.27 -16.03
N GLN A 27 7.75 -0.67 -14.95
CA GLN A 27 8.81 -1.67 -15.01
C GLN A 27 8.25 -3.06 -15.32
N ASP A 28 8.72 -3.68 -16.41
CA ASP A 28 8.47 -5.10 -16.67
C ASP A 28 9.26 -5.95 -15.65
N VAL A 29 8.56 -6.41 -14.62
CA VAL A 29 9.11 -7.22 -13.53
C VAL A 29 9.54 -8.61 -14.01
N THR A 30 8.98 -9.11 -15.12
CA THR A 30 9.29 -10.44 -15.64
C THR A 30 10.74 -10.55 -16.12
N LEU A 31 11.38 -9.42 -16.41
CA LEU A 31 12.78 -9.29 -16.83
C LEU A 31 13.77 -9.15 -15.66
N LEU A 32 13.30 -8.93 -14.43
CA LEU A 32 14.16 -8.68 -13.27
C LEU A 32 14.49 -9.97 -12.51
N ARG A 33 15.75 -10.15 -12.10
CA ARG A 33 16.20 -11.28 -11.29
C ARG A 33 17.25 -10.85 -10.27
N GLY A 34 17.46 -11.69 -9.24
CA GLY A 34 18.49 -11.49 -8.22
C GLY A 34 18.40 -10.12 -7.55
N ARG A 35 19.55 -9.45 -7.40
CA ARG A 35 19.63 -8.15 -6.73
C ARG A 35 18.71 -7.09 -7.33
N LYS A 36 18.59 -7.04 -8.66
CA LYS A 36 17.72 -6.06 -9.35
C LYS A 36 16.24 -6.25 -9.02
N LEU A 37 15.78 -7.51 -8.91
CA LEU A 37 14.41 -7.80 -8.51
C LEU A 37 14.18 -7.35 -7.06
N LYS A 38 15.13 -7.65 -6.16
CA LYS A 38 15.05 -7.21 -4.77
C LYS A 38 15.10 -5.68 -4.62
N ASP A 39 15.90 -4.99 -5.42
CA ASP A 39 15.96 -3.51 -5.43
C ASP A 39 14.63 -2.88 -5.88
N TYR A 40 13.96 -3.52 -6.84
CA TYR A 40 12.64 -3.10 -7.30
C TYR A 40 11.57 -3.35 -6.22
N GLU A 41 11.58 -4.54 -5.61
CA GLU A 41 10.71 -4.88 -4.47
C GLU A 41 10.88 -3.88 -3.32
N ASP A 42 12.13 -3.57 -2.94
CA ASP A 42 12.44 -2.58 -1.89
C ASP A 42 11.85 -1.19 -2.18
N GLN A 43 11.86 -0.76 -3.45
CA GLN A 43 11.26 0.54 -3.85
C GLN A 43 9.73 0.51 -3.80
N VAL A 44 9.11 -0.57 -4.25
CA VAL A 44 7.65 -0.74 -4.19
C VAL A 44 7.17 -0.79 -2.74
N ASP A 45 7.87 -1.53 -1.88
CA ASP A 45 7.58 -1.61 -0.45
C ASP A 45 7.71 -0.25 0.23
N ALA A 46 8.78 0.50 -0.06
CA ALA A 46 8.96 1.86 0.48
C ALA A 46 7.82 2.80 0.05
N LEU A 47 7.41 2.74 -1.22
CA LEU A 47 6.29 3.53 -1.74
C LEU A 47 4.98 3.18 -1.01
N MET A 48 4.68 1.88 -0.86
CA MET A 48 3.47 1.42 -0.20
C MET A 48 3.46 1.78 1.29
N CYS A 49 4.60 1.63 1.99
CA CYS A 49 4.75 2.06 3.38
C CYS A 49 4.49 3.57 3.55
N ALA A 50 5.08 4.40 2.69
CA ALA A 50 4.85 5.84 2.72
C ALA A 50 3.38 6.18 2.44
N TYR A 51 2.74 5.49 1.50
CA TYR A 51 1.34 5.70 1.17
C TYR A 51 0.40 5.27 2.31
N ILE A 52 0.63 4.14 2.97
CA ILE A 52 -0.14 3.69 4.13
C ILE A 52 -0.04 4.71 5.27
N ALA A 53 1.15 5.26 5.52
CA ALA A 53 1.35 6.30 6.52
C ALA A 53 0.56 7.58 6.17
N LEU A 54 0.60 8.03 4.91
CA LEU A 54 -0.18 9.17 4.42
C LEU A 54 -1.70 8.92 4.55
N TYR A 55 -2.15 7.73 4.17
CA TYR A 55 -3.56 7.33 4.26
C TYR A 55 -4.03 7.33 5.72
N GLY A 56 -3.23 6.78 6.62
CA GLY A 56 -3.45 6.80 8.06
C GLY A 56 -3.46 8.21 8.64
N PHE A 57 -2.56 9.09 8.20
CA PHE A 57 -2.56 10.49 8.62
C PHE A 57 -3.85 11.21 8.21
N ARG A 58 -4.37 10.92 7.01
CA ARG A 58 -5.60 11.55 6.50
C ARG A 58 -6.87 11.03 7.19
N TRP A 59 -6.99 9.72 7.39
CA TRP A 59 -8.25 9.09 7.78
C TRP A 59 -8.24 8.44 9.17
N GLY A 60 -7.06 8.11 9.70
CA GLY A 60 -6.89 7.46 10.99
C GLY A 60 -7.80 6.25 11.19
N LYS A 61 -8.38 6.15 12.39
CA LYS A 61 -9.30 5.07 12.78
C LYS A 61 -10.65 5.08 12.04
N LEU A 62 -10.91 5.99 11.10
CA LEU A 62 -12.12 5.93 10.28
C LEU A 62 -11.99 4.98 9.10
N ARG A 63 -10.76 4.75 8.63
CA ARG A 63 -10.49 3.89 7.46
C ARG A 63 -9.25 3.02 7.61
N CYS A 64 -8.62 3.01 8.78
CA CYS A 64 -7.49 2.13 9.07
C CYS A 64 -7.73 1.34 10.35
N GLN A 65 -7.07 0.18 10.41
CA GLN A 65 -7.10 -0.71 11.56
C GLN A 65 -5.68 -1.13 11.96
N SER A 66 -5.46 -1.25 13.26
CA SER A 66 -4.28 -1.89 13.84
C SER A 66 -4.64 -3.31 14.28
N PHE A 67 -3.78 -4.27 13.96
CA PHE A 67 -3.86 -5.65 14.45
C PHE A 67 -2.64 -5.95 15.32
N GLY A 68 -2.85 -6.23 16.60
CA GLY A 68 -1.78 -6.43 17.59
C GLY A 68 -1.86 -5.42 18.73
N SER A 69 -0.75 -5.20 19.43
CA SER A 69 -0.65 -4.21 20.52
C SER A 69 0.67 -3.45 20.43
N ASP A 70 0.79 -2.35 21.17
CA ASP A 70 2.02 -1.56 21.19
C ASP A 70 3.19 -2.34 21.80
N GLU A 71 2.90 -3.28 22.71
CA GLU A 71 3.91 -4.12 23.37
C GLU A 71 4.37 -5.30 22.50
N ALA A 72 3.46 -5.92 21.74
CA ALA A 72 3.77 -7.07 20.88
C ALA A 72 4.13 -6.66 19.43
N GLY A 73 3.95 -5.39 19.09
CA GLY A 73 3.94 -4.89 17.73
C GLY A 73 2.56 -4.97 17.09
N ALA A 74 2.26 -4.01 16.22
CA ALA A 74 0.98 -3.93 15.52
C ALA A 74 1.17 -3.74 14.02
N ILE A 75 0.29 -4.37 13.25
CA ILE A 75 0.16 -4.15 11.81
C ILE A 75 -0.92 -3.08 11.60
N PHE A 76 -0.53 -1.93 11.06
CA PHE A 76 -1.44 -0.87 10.69
C PHE A 76 -1.75 -0.92 9.20
N THR A 77 -3.03 -0.96 8.83
CA THR A 77 -3.44 -1.12 7.43
C THR A 77 -4.76 -0.41 7.10
N PRO A 78 -4.93 0.10 5.87
CA PRO A 78 -6.23 0.58 5.40
C PRO A 78 -7.27 -0.55 5.35
N VAL A 79 -8.52 -0.22 5.64
CA VAL A 79 -9.66 -1.15 5.57
C VAL A 79 -10.38 -0.96 4.24
N PRO A 80 -10.64 -2.03 3.48
CA PRO A 80 -11.38 -1.94 2.22
C PRO A 80 -12.78 -1.34 2.42
N PRO A 81 -13.28 -0.52 1.48
CA PRO A 81 -14.64 0.01 1.53
C PRO A 81 -15.67 -1.11 1.72
N GLY A 82 -16.67 -0.88 2.57
CA GLY A 82 -17.72 -1.86 2.86
C GLY A 82 -17.31 -2.97 3.84
N LYS A 83 -16.04 -3.07 4.22
CA LYS A 83 -15.62 -3.81 5.42
C LYS A 83 -15.57 -2.83 6.59
N GLY A 84 -16.37 -3.09 7.61
CA GLY A 84 -16.34 -2.29 8.84
C GLY A 84 -15.00 -2.47 9.56
N ILE A 85 -14.61 -1.44 10.31
CA ILE A 85 -13.52 -1.55 11.28
C ILE A 85 -14.00 -2.45 12.41
N ARG A 86 -13.16 -3.42 12.79
CA ARG A 86 -13.47 -4.32 13.90
C ARG A 86 -12.90 -3.72 15.18
N ASP A 87 -13.70 -3.74 16.24
CA ASP A 87 -13.27 -3.38 17.59
C ASP A 87 -12.51 -4.52 18.26
#